data_AF-A0A3B6AX82-F1
#
_entry.id   AF-A0A3B6AX82-F1
#
_cell.length_a   1.000
_cell.length_b   1.000
_cell.length_c   1.000
_cell.angle_alpha   90.00
_cell.angle_beta   90.00
_cell.angle_gamma   90.00
#
_symmetry.space_group_name_H-M   'P 1'
#
loop_
_entity.id
_entity.type
_entity.pdbx_description
1 polymer ?
#
loop_
_entity_poly.entity_id
_entity_poly.type
_entity_poly.pdbx_seq_one_letter_code
_entity_poly.pdbx_strand_id
1 'polypeptide(L)'
;MPEEEEALFHVGYRRKRRRRRFSGQTRSRGRHATGIYAYDHDHTHGLTPLMKMRTLSHEFVPDPIHAGGLRCHGMTPLISHVDELGFMEAMSIKQTECFEGTD
;
A
#
# COMPACT_ATOMS: atom_id res chain seq x y z
N MET A 1 9.37 11.66 -17.00
CA MET A 1 8.15 11.06 -16.41
C MET A 1 8.40 10.95 -14.91
N PRO A 2 8.00 11.93 -14.08
CA PRO A 2 8.40 11.96 -12.66
C PRO A 2 7.19 11.87 -11.72
N GLU A 3 6.36 10.82 -11.84
CA GLU A 3 5.24 10.58 -10.90
C GLU A 3 5.26 9.18 -10.26
N GLU A 4 6.32 8.40 -10.49
CA GLU A 4 6.49 7.06 -9.90
C GLU A 4 7.35 7.09 -8.61
N GLU A 5 7.91 8.26 -8.30
CA GLU A 5 8.75 8.49 -7.13
C GLU A 5 7.90 8.67 -5.86
N GLU A 6 8.20 7.85 -4.86
CA GLU A 6 7.75 7.97 -3.46
C GLU A 6 6.39 7.37 -3.07
N ALA A 7 6.03 6.20 -3.61
CA ALA A 7 5.01 5.36 -2.98
C ALA A 7 5.62 4.14 -2.31
N LEU A 8 6.36 4.37 -1.23
CA LEU A 8 6.63 3.35 -0.23
C LEU A 8 5.51 3.41 0.80
N PHE A 9 4.86 2.27 1.03
CA PHE A 9 3.56 2.13 1.67
C PHE A 9 3.45 2.88 3.01
N HIS A 10 3.09 4.16 3.00
CA HIS A 10 2.68 4.86 4.21
C HIS A 10 1.24 4.51 4.51
N VAL A 11 1.03 3.34 5.11
CA VAL A 11 -0.32 2.82 5.36
C VAL A 11 -0.98 3.60 6.50
N GLY A 12 -1.57 4.75 6.18
CA GLY A 12 -2.56 5.41 7.02
C GLY A 12 -3.90 4.68 6.90
N TYR A 13 -4.48 4.27 8.02
CA TYR A 13 -5.76 3.56 8.05
C TYR A 13 -6.89 4.54 8.36
N ARG A 14 -7.67 4.96 7.37
CA ARG A 14 -8.93 5.67 7.67
C ARG A 14 -10.10 4.69 7.78
N ARG A 15 -10.58 4.45 9.00
CA ARG A 15 -11.77 3.63 9.24
C ARG A 15 -12.97 4.23 8.49
N LYS A 16 -13.53 3.49 7.53
CA LYS A 16 -14.80 3.89 6.91
C LYS A 16 -15.90 3.78 7.96
N ARG A 17 -16.40 4.92 8.45
CA ARG A 17 -17.64 4.94 9.25
C ARG A 17 -18.75 4.35 8.41
N ARG A 18 -19.51 3.38 8.95
CA ARG A 18 -20.69 2.76 8.31
C ARG A 18 -21.64 3.86 7.84
N ARG A 19 -21.54 4.26 6.57
CA ARG A 19 -22.58 5.06 5.92
C ARG A 19 -23.67 4.06 5.50
N ARG A 20 -24.76 4.00 6.27
CA ARG A 20 -26.02 3.47 5.76
C ARG A 20 -26.44 4.36 4.59
N ARG A 21 -26.17 3.97 3.34
CA ARG A 21 -26.88 4.50 2.16
C ARG A 21 -27.11 3.41 1.14
N PHE A 22 -28.41 3.31 0.80
CA PHE A 22 -29.00 2.74 -0.40
C PHE A 22 -28.27 3.19 -1.68
N SER A 23 -28.26 2.30 -2.67
CA SER A 23 -28.01 2.49 -4.11
C SER A 23 -27.43 3.84 -4.56
N GLY A 24 -26.20 3.82 -5.09
CA GLY A 24 -25.65 4.93 -5.86
C GLY A 24 -24.14 4.98 -5.76
N GLN A 25 -23.45 4.47 -6.78
CA GLN A 25 -22.00 4.52 -6.93
C GLN A 25 -21.45 5.88 -6.49
N THR A 26 -20.56 5.91 -5.50
CA THR A 26 -19.86 7.13 -5.10
C THR A 26 -18.36 6.86 -5.05
N ARG A 27 -17.70 7.33 -6.13
CA ARG A 27 -16.29 7.74 -6.24
C ARG A 27 -15.24 6.78 -5.67
N SER A 28 -14.65 5.98 -6.56
CA SER A 28 -13.32 5.41 -6.36
C SER A 28 -12.27 6.51 -6.36
N ARG A 29 -11.87 6.98 -5.18
CA ARG A 29 -10.53 7.51 -4.93
C ARG A 29 -9.92 6.58 -3.88
N GLY A 30 -8.69 6.11 -4.11
CA GLY A 30 -7.97 5.21 -3.19
C GLY A 30 -7.93 3.73 -3.57
N ARG A 31 -7.89 3.38 -4.85
CA ARG A 31 -8.09 1.98 -5.27
C ARG A 31 -6.79 1.12 -5.15
N HIS A 32 -5.59 1.70 -5.19
CA HIS A 32 -4.38 0.97 -5.64
C HIS A 32 -2.98 1.49 -5.25
N ALA A 33 -2.78 2.53 -4.45
CA ALA A 33 -1.47 3.19 -4.38
C ALA A 33 -0.39 2.29 -3.75
N THR A 34 0.43 1.48 -4.42
CA THR A 34 0.85 1.36 -5.82
C THR A 34 0.97 -0.13 -6.25
N GLY A 35 0.37 -1.07 -5.51
CA GLY A 35 0.55 -2.53 -5.68
C GLY A 35 -0.69 -3.33 -6.11
N ILE A 36 -0.44 -4.51 -6.68
CA ILE A 36 -1.45 -5.48 -7.13
C ILE A 36 -1.78 -6.50 -6.04
N TYR A 37 -3.02 -6.97 -5.96
CA TYR A 37 -3.41 -8.04 -5.03
C TYR A 37 -3.25 -9.40 -5.72
N ALA A 38 -2.13 -10.07 -5.46
CA ALA A 38 -1.72 -11.29 -6.15
C ALA A 38 -0.98 -12.25 -5.20
N TYR A 39 -0.68 -13.46 -5.67
CA TYR A 39 0.25 -14.36 -4.97
C TYR A 39 1.68 -13.93 -5.27
N ASP A 40 2.51 -13.79 -4.24
CA ASP A 40 3.90 -13.41 -4.37
C ASP A 40 4.73 -13.92 -3.17
N HIS A 41 6.05 -13.90 -3.29
CA HIS A 41 6.97 -14.29 -2.22
C HIS A 41 7.14 -13.14 -1.21
N ASP A 42 7.20 -13.47 0.09
CA ASP A 42 7.47 -12.48 1.16
C ASP A 42 8.92 -12.00 1.21
N HIS A 43 9.80 -12.69 0.48
CA HIS A 43 11.23 -12.46 0.52
C HIS A 43 11.77 -12.33 -0.88
N THR A 44 12.65 -11.36 -1.10
CA THR A 44 13.23 -11.04 -2.42
C THR A 44 13.93 -12.21 -3.10
N HIS A 45 14.43 -13.19 -2.34
CA HIS A 45 15.07 -14.38 -2.91
C HIS A 45 14.09 -15.54 -3.20
N GLY A 46 12.78 -15.35 -3.04
CA GLY A 46 11.77 -16.37 -3.35
C GLY A 46 11.78 -17.60 -2.43
N LEU A 47 12.47 -17.53 -1.29
CA LEU A 47 12.65 -18.67 -0.37
C LEU A 47 11.44 -18.93 0.53
N THR A 48 10.48 -18.00 0.59
CA THR A 48 9.26 -18.13 1.36
C THR A 48 8.12 -18.70 0.51
N PRO A 49 7.09 -19.32 1.11
CA PRO A 49 5.90 -19.73 0.36
C PRO A 49 5.21 -18.55 -0.32
N LEU A 50 4.44 -18.83 -1.38
CA LEU A 50 3.59 -17.83 -2.01
C LEU A 50 2.46 -17.42 -1.06
N MET A 51 2.30 -16.11 -0.87
CA MET A 51 1.23 -15.53 -0.06
C MET A 51 0.37 -14.60 -0.88
N LYS A 52 -0.95 -14.63 -0.67
CA LYS A 52 -1.87 -13.72 -1.34
C LYS A 52 -1.86 -12.37 -0.63
N MET A 53 -1.16 -11.40 -1.22
CA MET A 53 -0.93 -10.10 -0.62
C MET A 53 -0.91 -8.97 -1.65
N ARG A 54 -1.03 -7.73 -1.18
CA ARG A 54 -0.78 -6.56 -2.01
C ARG A 54 0.74 -6.43 -2.18
N THR A 55 1.23 -6.45 -3.41
CA THR A 55 2.67 -6.48 -3.71
C THR A 55 3.05 -5.53 -4.85
N LEU A 56 4.28 -5.03 -4.80
CA LEU A 56 4.99 -4.33 -5.87
C LEU A 56 5.90 -5.27 -6.70
N SER A 57 5.85 -6.59 -6.43
CA SER A 57 6.82 -7.64 -6.80
C SER A 57 7.90 -7.83 -5.75
N HIS A 58 8.22 -9.08 -5.40
CA HIS A 58 9.36 -9.43 -4.53
C HIS A 58 10.71 -8.98 -5.07
N GLU A 59 10.80 -8.68 -6.37
CA GLU A 59 11.99 -8.11 -7.02
C GLU A 59 12.05 -6.58 -6.94
N PHE A 60 11.04 -5.92 -6.37
CA PHE A 60 11.01 -4.46 -6.25
C PHE A 60 12.16 -3.94 -5.39
N VAL A 61 12.88 -2.96 -5.92
CA VAL A 61 13.94 -2.24 -5.21
C VAL A 61 13.55 -0.76 -5.14
N PRO A 62 13.46 -0.15 -3.94
CA PRO A 62 13.15 1.27 -3.79
C PRO A 62 14.29 2.16 -4.32
N ASP A 63 13.97 3.41 -4.61
CA ASP A 63 14.96 4.40 -5.03
C ASP A 63 16.09 4.53 -3.98
N PRO A 64 17.38 4.57 -4.39
CA PRO A 64 18.51 4.83 -3.51
C PRO A 64 18.37 6.05 -2.58
N ILE A 65 17.64 7.10 -2.97
CA ILE A 65 17.44 8.29 -2.12
C ILE A 65 16.34 8.11 -1.05
N HIS A 66 15.65 6.97 -1.05
CA HIS A 66 14.58 6.71 -0.10
C HIS A 66 15.10 6.48 1.34
N ALA A 67 14.71 7.38 2.24
CA ALA A 67 15.07 7.40 3.66
C ALA A 67 13.88 7.12 4.60
N GLY A 68 12.66 6.95 4.09
CA GLY A 68 11.44 6.75 4.88
C GLY A 68 11.30 5.37 5.55
N GLY A 69 12.22 4.44 5.31
CA GLY A 69 12.33 3.15 6.02
C GLY A 69 11.33 2.07 5.61
N LEU A 70 10.22 2.41 4.95
CA LEU A 70 9.14 1.49 4.57
C LEU A 70 9.43 0.70 3.28
N ARG A 71 10.60 0.03 3.22
CA ARG A 71 11.18 -0.62 2.02
C ARG A 71 10.58 -1.97 1.62
N CYS A 72 9.62 -2.49 2.38
CA CYS A 72 8.98 -3.76 2.05
C CYS A 72 8.15 -3.64 0.76
N HIS A 73 8.23 -4.66 -0.10
CA HIS A 73 7.51 -4.70 -1.38
C HIS A 73 6.03 -5.07 -1.24
N GLY A 74 5.62 -5.61 -0.10
CA GLY A 74 4.26 -6.09 0.11
C GLY A 74 3.70 -5.74 1.48
N MET A 75 2.37 -5.73 1.56
CA MET A 75 1.60 -5.65 2.80
C MET A 75 1.36 -7.07 3.33
N THR A 76 1.18 -7.24 4.63
CA THR A 76 0.85 -8.57 5.17
C THR A 76 -0.47 -9.11 4.58
N PRO A 77 -0.63 -10.44 4.44
CA PRO A 77 -1.82 -11.03 3.82
C PRO A 77 -3.13 -10.62 4.50
N LEU A 78 -3.13 -10.52 5.84
CA LEU A 78 -4.30 -10.12 6.62
C LEU A 78 -4.73 -8.69 6.28
N ILE A 79 -3.78 -7.74 6.30
CA ILE A 79 -4.08 -6.34 6.00
C ILE A 79 -4.51 -6.19 4.54
N SER A 80 -3.83 -6.88 3.63
CA SER A 80 -4.18 -6.90 2.20
C SER A 80 -5.61 -7.36 1.97
N HIS A 81 -6.04 -8.39 2.71
CA HIS A 81 -7.40 -8.90 2.61
C HIS A 81 -8.45 -7.92 3.18
N VAL A 82 -8.15 -7.27 4.31
CA VAL A 82 -9.05 -6.27 4.90
C VAL A 82 -9.21 -5.04 4.00
N ASP A 83 -8.14 -4.61 3.31
CA ASP A 83 -8.17 -3.55 2.28
C ASP A 83 -9.00 -3.98 1.06
N GLU A 84 -8.78 -5.19 0.53
CA GLU A 84 -9.53 -5.75 -0.59
C GLU A 84 -11.05 -5.82 -0.33
N LEU A 85 -11.45 -6.16 0.91
CA LEU A 85 -12.85 -6.16 1.33
C LEU A 85 -13.44 -4.74 1.50
N GLY A 86 -12.63 -3.69 1.34
CA GLY A 86 -13.05 -2.30 1.41
C GLY A 86 -13.33 -1.78 2.83
N PHE A 87 -12.92 -2.53 3.86
CA PHE A 87 -13.03 -2.12 5.27
C PHE A 87 -12.01 -1.05 5.66
N MET A 88 -10.96 -0.94 4.85
CA MET A 88 -9.89 0.03 4.98
C MET A 88 -9.69 0.74 3.62
N GLU A 89 -8.85 1.78 3.61
CA GLU A 89 -8.42 2.50 2.43
C GLU A 89 -6.93 2.79 2.60
N ALA A 90 -6.08 2.15 1.79
CA ALA A 90 -4.65 2.44 1.73
C ALA A 90 -4.38 3.83 1.13
N MET A 91 -3.35 4.50 1.66
CA MET A 91 -2.84 5.77 1.15
C MET A 91 -1.32 5.71 1.00
N SER A 92 -0.77 6.61 0.18
CA SER A 92 0.66 6.85 0.05
C SER A 92 0.88 8.34 0.33
N ILE A 93 1.93 8.63 1.11
CA ILE A 93 2.34 9.96 1.53
C ILE A 93 3.78 10.12 1.06
N LYS A 94 4.12 11.31 0.55
CA LYS A 94 5.49 11.61 0.12
C LYS A 94 6.43 11.63 1.31
N GLN A 95 7.70 11.29 1.09
CA GLN A 95 8.70 11.24 2.15
C GLN A 95 8.90 12.62 2.77
N THR A 96 8.93 13.68 1.96
CA THR A 96 9.09 15.06 2.45
C THR A 96 7.95 15.45 3.38
N GLU A 97 6.70 15.14 3.01
CA GLU A 97 5.51 15.39 3.83
C GLU A 97 5.57 14.63 5.16
N CYS A 98 6.14 13.41 5.19
CA CYS A 98 6.35 12.66 6.42
C CYS A 98 7.36 13.33 7.38
N PHE A 99 8.34 14.06 6.85
CA PHE A 99 9.39 14.72 7.64
C PHE A 99 9.01 16.12 8.11
N GLU A 100 7.98 16.74 7.53
CA GLU A 100 7.50 18.08 7.93
C GLU A 100 6.91 18.13 9.35
N GLY A 101 6.51 17.00 9.93
CA GLY A 101 5.87 16.91 11.24
C GLY A 101 6.81 16.72 12.45
N THR A 102 8.11 16.94 12.30
CA THR A 102 9.14 16.56 13.29
C THR A 102 9.71 17.72 14.13
N ASP A 103 9.13 18.92 14.04
CA ASP A 103 9.50 20.10 14.84
C ASP A 103 8.79 20.19 16.20
#